data_AF-A0AAV9HWV1-F1
#
_entry.id   AF-A0AAV9HWV1-F1
#
_cell.length_a   1.000
_cell.length_b   1.000
_cell.length_c   1.000
_cell.angle_alpha   90.00
_cell.angle_beta   90.00
_cell.angle_gamma   90.00
#
_symmetry.space_group_name_H-M   'P 1'
#
loop_
_entity.id
_entity.type
_entity.pdbx_description
1 polymer ?
#
loop_
_entity_poly.entity_id
_entity_poly.type
_entity_poly.pdbx_seq_one_letter_code
_entity_poly.pdbx_strand_id
1 'polypeptide(L)'
;MEDLDFLESMAQAAIQMDSLGIDDAKAADDMIRRWQTVFGYSRAEAAQQIEEKRRDLGGRVTLSAEAWEAISADKEAQGYDKETYEHACWLAKTAGSSSRQASTTRTAVQKSHVAPPRPAYFLLKLDGPLSDVASLKAAIGHGAVTKTFAGQDDSGSPATFCRVDSLGRDKVLAYIDALGVSFSPVFVRDSKAEKSLSSFSIYPTLGIDSTLPQHRIGSSWLNGFRLPLPKQDQYPVWYFFYGTLAQPEVLKRLLRLDHEPAYRKARLFGGVLKTWGGKYKALVDGADDAVRLSTSAPAGVVKGSAFLVQDEEQEDALCYYETDCYEVVRCDVHMDGDEENEKDNGGGEVVKGLTFRFVGELDC
;
A
#
# COMPACT_ATOMS: atom_id res chain seq x y z
N MET A 1 0.00 22.74 0.10
CA MET A 1 -0.67 23.22 -1.13
C MET A 1 0.15 22.73 -2.31
N GLU A 2 0.36 21.42 -2.39
CA GLU A 2 1.45 20.91 -3.23
C GLU A 2 1.26 19.45 -3.68
N ASP A 3 0.26 18.71 -3.16
CA ASP A 3 -0.05 17.33 -3.59
C ASP A 3 -0.69 17.19 -4.99
N LEU A 4 -0.96 18.29 -5.68
CA LEU A 4 -1.61 18.31 -7.00
C LEU A 4 -0.62 18.19 -8.16
N ASP A 5 0.60 18.72 -8.04
CA ASP A 5 1.62 18.62 -9.11
C ASP A 5 2.02 17.16 -9.42
N PHE A 6 1.88 16.26 -8.44
CA PHE A 6 2.13 14.82 -8.65
C PHE A 6 0.98 14.13 -9.39
N LEU A 7 -0.27 14.52 -9.13
CA LEU A 7 -1.45 14.07 -9.86
C LEU A 7 -1.52 14.69 -11.26
N GLU A 8 -1.06 15.94 -11.41
CA GLU A 8 -0.93 16.65 -12.68
C GLU A 8 0.16 16.02 -13.56
N SER A 9 1.28 15.56 -12.98
CA SER A 9 2.28 14.78 -13.71
C SER A 9 1.73 13.45 -14.26
N MET A 10 0.79 12.82 -13.52
CA MET A 10 0.10 11.61 -13.97
C MET A 10 -0.99 11.89 -15.02
N ALA A 11 -1.67 13.04 -14.94
CA ALA A 11 -2.66 13.48 -15.91
C ALA A 11 -2.02 13.99 -17.23
N GLN A 12 -0.88 14.68 -17.15
CA GLN A 12 -0.10 15.11 -18.33
C GLN A 12 0.50 13.92 -19.08
N ALA A 13 0.91 12.85 -18.39
CA ALA A 13 1.30 11.59 -19.03
C ALA A 13 0.12 10.91 -19.76
N ALA A 14 -1.13 11.18 -19.36
CA ALA A 14 -2.32 10.68 -20.03
C ALA A 14 -2.76 11.58 -21.22
N ILE A 15 -2.51 12.90 -21.16
CA ILE A 15 -2.83 13.86 -22.24
C ILE A 15 -1.77 13.86 -23.35
N GLN A 16 -0.50 13.59 -23.03
CA GLN A 16 0.58 13.50 -24.03
C GLN A 16 0.46 12.27 -24.94
N MET A 17 -0.49 11.36 -24.68
CA MET A 17 -0.87 10.26 -25.58
C MET A 17 -1.93 10.67 -26.64
N ASP A 18 -2.48 11.89 -26.58
CA ASP A 18 -3.56 12.35 -27.49
C ASP A 18 -3.07 13.27 -28.63
N SER A 19 -1.80 13.69 -28.62
CA SER A 19 -1.22 14.47 -29.72
C SER A 19 -0.17 13.67 -30.48
N LEU A 20 -0.59 12.87 -31.47
CA LEU A 20 0.08 12.63 -32.75
C LEU A 20 -0.85 11.76 -33.61
N GLY A 21 -1.70 12.42 -34.40
CA GLY A 21 -2.66 11.80 -35.32
C GLY A 21 -1.99 11.02 -36.45
N ILE A 22 -1.69 9.75 -36.19
CA ILE A 22 -1.33 8.73 -37.20
C ILE A 22 -2.12 7.45 -36.86
N ASP A 23 -3.20 7.23 -37.64
CA ASP A 23 -4.07 6.05 -37.71
C ASP A 23 -4.44 5.37 -36.38
N ASP A 24 -5.15 6.10 -35.53
CA ASP A 24 -5.77 5.64 -34.27
C ASP A 24 -6.58 4.33 -34.43
N ALA A 25 -7.25 4.16 -35.57
CA ALA A 25 -7.98 2.93 -35.89
C ALA A 25 -7.06 1.71 -36.14
N LYS A 26 -5.85 1.93 -36.68
CA LYS A 26 -4.89 0.85 -36.95
C LYS A 26 -4.13 0.47 -35.68
N ALA A 27 -3.72 1.45 -34.88
CA ALA A 27 -3.11 1.20 -33.58
C ALA A 27 -4.09 0.48 -32.62
N ALA A 28 -5.37 0.86 -32.65
CA ALA A 28 -6.42 0.16 -31.92
C ALA A 28 -6.67 -1.27 -32.47
N ASP A 29 -6.69 -1.47 -33.80
CA ASP A 29 -6.84 -2.81 -34.40
C ASP A 29 -5.65 -3.72 -34.09
N ASP A 30 -4.42 -3.18 -34.11
CA ASP A 30 -3.19 -3.90 -33.76
C ASP A 30 -3.15 -4.27 -32.27
N MET A 31 -3.63 -3.38 -31.39
CA MET A 31 -3.80 -3.66 -29.96
C MET A 31 -4.82 -4.78 -29.72
N ILE A 32 -6.00 -4.69 -30.35
CA ILE A 32 -7.04 -5.72 -30.24
C ILE A 32 -6.51 -7.07 -30.74
N ARG A 33 -5.85 -7.12 -31.91
CA ARG A 33 -5.25 -8.35 -32.45
C ARG A 33 -4.21 -8.96 -31.51
N ARG A 34 -3.42 -8.13 -30.84
CA ARG A 34 -2.43 -8.58 -29.86
C ARG A 34 -3.09 -9.22 -28.66
N TRP A 35 -4.12 -8.59 -28.09
CA TRP A 35 -4.91 -9.17 -27.00
C TRP A 35 -5.60 -10.49 -27.41
N GLN A 36 -6.10 -10.59 -28.63
CA GLN A 36 -6.63 -11.85 -29.17
C GLN A 36 -5.56 -12.94 -29.27
N THR A 37 -4.34 -12.60 -29.68
CA THR A 37 -3.25 -13.56 -29.86
C THR A 37 -2.70 -14.05 -28.51
N VAL A 38 -2.54 -13.14 -27.56
CA VAL A 38 -1.93 -13.41 -26.25
C VAL A 38 -2.89 -14.15 -25.30
N PHE A 39 -4.19 -13.82 -25.34
CA PHE A 39 -5.19 -14.37 -24.41
C PHE A 39 -6.21 -15.31 -25.06
N GLY A 40 -6.20 -15.44 -26.39
CA GLY A 40 -7.17 -16.24 -27.13
C GLY A 40 -8.57 -15.63 -27.19
N TYR A 41 -8.73 -14.34 -26.87
CA TYR A 41 -10.02 -13.67 -26.86
C TYR A 41 -10.63 -13.49 -28.26
N SER A 42 -11.96 -13.46 -28.33
CA SER A 42 -12.63 -12.91 -29.51
C SER A 42 -12.40 -11.40 -29.60
N ARG A 43 -12.59 -10.83 -30.80
CA ARG A 43 -12.36 -9.41 -31.06
C ARG A 43 -13.21 -8.51 -30.14
N ALA A 44 -14.45 -8.91 -29.87
CA ALA A 44 -15.36 -8.18 -29.00
C ALA A 44 -14.94 -8.26 -27.53
N GLU A 45 -14.54 -9.43 -27.06
CA GLU A 45 -14.04 -9.62 -25.69
C GLU A 45 -12.74 -8.85 -25.44
N ALA A 46 -11.80 -8.88 -26.39
CA ALA A 46 -10.56 -8.13 -26.30
C ALA A 46 -10.82 -6.62 -26.19
N ALA A 47 -11.72 -6.06 -27.01
CA ALA A 47 -12.09 -4.65 -26.94
C ALA A 47 -12.75 -4.28 -25.60
N GLN A 48 -13.64 -5.13 -25.10
CA GLN A 48 -14.30 -4.92 -23.81
C GLN A 48 -13.30 -4.95 -22.64
N GLN A 49 -12.39 -5.92 -22.61
CA GLN A 49 -11.37 -6.05 -21.56
C GLN A 49 -10.39 -4.87 -21.57
N ILE A 50 -10.00 -4.38 -22.75
CA ILE A 50 -9.18 -3.16 -22.89
C ILE A 50 -9.94 -1.96 -22.31
N GLU A 51 -11.22 -1.77 -22.66
CA GLU A 51 -12.00 -0.63 -22.20
C GLU A 51 -12.26 -0.68 -20.68
N GLU A 52 -12.64 -1.84 -20.15
CA GLU A 52 -12.87 -2.06 -18.73
C GLU A 52 -11.59 -1.84 -17.92
N LYS A 53 -10.46 -2.36 -18.40
CA LYS A 53 -9.15 -2.11 -17.80
C LYS A 53 -8.76 -0.64 -17.86
N ARG A 54 -9.03 0.05 -18.97
CA ARG A 54 -8.76 1.50 -19.12
C ARG A 54 -9.68 2.37 -18.26
N ARG A 55 -10.86 1.87 -17.90
CA ARG A 55 -11.82 2.50 -16.98
C ARG A 55 -11.47 2.29 -15.51
N ASP A 56 -10.89 1.15 -15.15
CA ASP A 56 -10.38 0.88 -13.80
C ASP A 56 -8.96 1.42 -13.63
N LEU A 57 -8.81 2.65 -13.13
CA LEU A 57 -7.50 3.28 -12.87
C LEU A 57 -6.92 2.94 -11.48
N GLY A 58 -7.70 2.33 -10.57
CA GLY A 58 -7.34 2.16 -9.16
C GLY A 58 -7.07 0.72 -8.71
N GLY A 59 -7.48 -0.28 -9.51
CA GLY A 59 -7.24 -1.71 -9.25
C GLY A 59 -6.11 -2.34 -10.06
N ARG A 60 -5.43 -1.55 -10.91
CA ARG A 60 -4.40 -2.06 -11.81
C ARG A 60 -3.19 -2.57 -11.05
N VAL A 61 -2.69 -3.72 -11.49
CA VAL A 61 -1.27 -4.05 -11.31
C VAL A 61 -0.51 -3.11 -12.25
N THR A 62 -0.13 -1.93 -11.77
CA THR A 62 0.71 -1.01 -12.54
C THR A 62 2.16 -1.39 -12.33
N LEU A 63 2.83 -1.76 -13.43
CA LEU A 63 4.28 -1.90 -13.42
C LEU A 63 4.88 -0.50 -13.57
N SER A 64 5.80 -0.14 -12.68
CA SER A 64 6.58 1.09 -12.85
C SER A 64 7.32 1.07 -14.19
N ALA A 65 7.60 2.24 -14.76
CA ALA A 65 8.34 2.34 -16.04
C ALA A 65 9.68 1.61 -15.97
N GLU A 66 10.39 1.76 -14.85
CA GLU A 66 11.64 1.04 -14.55
C GLU A 66 11.46 -0.48 -14.47
N ALA A 67 10.33 -0.96 -13.93
CA ALA A 67 10.02 -2.38 -13.85
C ALA A 67 9.65 -2.99 -15.21
N TRP A 68 9.10 -2.19 -16.12
CA TRP A 68 8.82 -2.60 -17.50
C TRP A 68 10.10 -2.58 -18.35
N GLU A 69 10.93 -1.55 -18.25
CA GLU A 69 12.19 -1.45 -18.99
C GLU A 69 13.14 -2.63 -18.68
N ALA A 70 13.14 -3.10 -17.44
CA ALA A 70 13.94 -4.27 -17.05
C ALA A 70 13.47 -5.61 -17.64
N ILE A 71 12.21 -5.72 -18.10
CA ILE A 71 11.60 -6.98 -18.57
C ILE A 71 11.07 -6.92 -20.01
N SER A 72 11.02 -5.72 -20.62
CA SER A 72 10.38 -5.50 -21.92
C SER A 72 11.00 -6.37 -23.00
N ALA A 73 12.33 -6.51 -23.04
CA ALA A 73 13.01 -7.34 -24.04
C ALA A 73 12.63 -8.84 -23.99
N ASP A 74 12.43 -9.41 -22.78
CA ASP A 74 11.99 -10.81 -22.62
C ASP A 74 10.50 -10.98 -22.90
N LYS A 75 9.69 -10.02 -22.47
CA LYS A 75 8.22 -10.09 -22.56
C LYS A 75 7.69 -9.73 -23.94
N GLU A 76 8.32 -8.80 -24.64
CA GLU A 76 8.03 -8.50 -26.04
C GLU A 76 8.39 -9.68 -26.95
N ALA A 77 9.45 -10.43 -26.64
CA ALA A 77 9.79 -11.67 -27.35
C ALA A 77 8.72 -12.77 -27.16
N GLN A 78 7.96 -12.71 -26.07
CA GLN A 78 6.79 -13.58 -25.79
C GLN A 78 5.47 -12.97 -26.33
N GLY A 79 5.53 -11.83 -27.02
CA GLY A 79 4.38 -11.15 -27.63
C GLY A 79 3.61 -10.22 -26.70
N TYR A 80 4.09 -10.00 -25.47
CA TYR A 80 3.48 -9.10 -24.49
C TYR A 80 4.02 -7.67 -24.62
N ASP A 81 3.12 -6.70 -24.57
CA ASP A 81 3.43 -5.32 -24.24
C ASP A 81 3.08 -5.03 -22.77
N LYS A 82 3.37 -3.82 -22.30
CA LYS A 82 3.16 -3.45 -20.90
C LYS A 82 1.72 -3.68 -20.46
N GLU A 83 0.75 -3.24 -21.26
CA GLU A 83 -0.68 -3.29 -20.94
C GLU A 83 -1.22 -4.73 -20.94
N THR A 84 -0.82 -5.56 -21.90
CA THR A 84 -1.16 -6.99 -21.93
C THR A 84 -0.48 -7.75 -20.80
N TYR A 85 0.80 -7.50 -20.51
CA TYR A 85 1.49 -8.20 -19.42
C TYR A 85 0.86 -7.91 -18.05
N GLU A 86 0.51 -6.65 -17.77
CA GLU A 86 -0.22 -6.28 -16.56
C GLU A 86 -1.60 -6.97 -16.47
N HIS A 87 -2.26 -7.21 -17.61
CA HIS A 87 -3.54 -7.90 -17.67
C HIS A 87 -3.37 -9.40 -17.38
N ALA A 88 -2.32 -10.02 -17.92
CA ALA A 88 -1.96 -11.40 -17.61
C ALA A 88 -1.69 -11.60 -16.11
N CYS A 89 -0.98 -10.66 -15.48
CA CYS A 89 -0.74 -10.68 -14.04
C CYS A 89 -2.02 -10.55 -13.22
N TRP A 90 -2.99 -9.75 -13.68
CA TRP A 90 -4.30 -9.64 -13.02
C TRP A 90 -5.12 -10.94 -13.15
N LEU A 91 -5.16 -11.54 -14.34
CA LEU A 91 -5.85 -12.83 -14.56
C LEU A 91 -5.27 -13.96 -13.70
N ALA A 92 -3.95 -14.00 -13.53
CA ALA A 92 -3.29 -14.99 -12.68
C ALA A 92 -3.72 -14.85 -11.21
N LYS A 93 -3.94 -13.61 -10.74
CA LYS A 93 -4.43 -13.32 -9.37
C LYS A 93 -5.88 -13.75 -9.19
N THR A 94 -6.75 -13.51 -10.18
CA THR A 94 -8.19 -13.83 -10.09
C THR A 94 -8.49 -15.31 -10.30
N ALA A 95 -7.72 -16.01 -11.15
CA ALA A 95 -7.84 -17.46 -11.33
C ALA A 95 -7.38 -18.26 -10.09
N GLY A 96 -6.42 -17.74 -9.32
CA GLY A 96 -5.94 -18.35 -8.07
C GLY A 96 -7.00 -18.40 -6.96
N SER A 97 -7.92 -17.43 -6.91
CA SER A 97 -8.98 -17.38 -5.88
C SER A 97 -10.14 -18.35 -6.11
N SER A 98 -10.30 -18.91 -7.32
CA SER A 98 -11.47 -19.74 -7.66
C SER A 98 -11.23 -21.26 -7.60
N SER A 99 -10.00 -21.73 -7.33
CA SER A 99 -9.66 -23.18 -7.42
C SER A 99 -9.17 -23.81 -6.11
N ARG A 100 -9.87 -23.60 -4.99
CA ARG A 100 -9.67 -24.43 -3.78
C ARG A 100 -10.99 -24.84 -3.14
N GLN A 101 -11.72 -25.74 -3.80
CA GLN A 101 -12.64 -26.63 -3.12
C GLN A 101 -12.34 -28.09 -3.46
N ALA A 102 -12.36 -28.92 -2.41
CA ALA A 102 -12.34 -30.38 -2.36
C ALA A 102 -10.97 -31.08 -2.53
N SER A 103 -10.27 -31.25 -1.42
CA SER A 103 -9.75 -32.59 -1.04
C SER A 103 -9.38 -32.62 0.44
N THR A 104 -10.23 -33.30 1.21
CA THR A 104 -10.12 -33.58 2.63
C THR A 104 -9.00 -34.59 2.89
N THR A 105 -7.90 -34.21 3.54
CA THR A 105 -7.12 -35.13 4.37
C THR A 105 -6.59 -34.42 5.61
N ARG A 106 -6.83 -35.06 6.76
CA ARG A 106 -6.53 -34.57 8.10
C ARG A 106 -5.01 -34.52 8.33
N THR A 107 -4.45 -33.32 8.38
CA THR A 107 -3.21 -33.05 9.11
C THR A 107 -3.41 -31.77 9.91
N ALA A 108 -3.04 -31.78 11.18
CA ALA A 108 -3.26 -30.67 12.11
C ALA A 108 -2.48 -29.43 11.65
N VAL A 109 -3.19 -28.46 11.05
CA VAL A 109 -2.64 -27.18 10.63
C VAL A 109 -2.81 -26.18 11.79
N GLN A 110 -1.68 -25.67 12.27
CA GLN A 110 -1.61 -24.51 13.14
C GLN A 110 -2.32 -23.33 12.46
N LYS A 111 -3.29 -22.75 13.16
CA LYS A 111 -4.07 -21.61 12.70
C LYS A 111 -3.14 -20.41 12.48
N SER A 112 -2.77 -20.13 11.24
CA SER A 112 -2.43 -18.76 10.85
C SER A 112 -3.69 -17.94 11.07
N HIS A 113 -3.65 -16.99 11.99
CA HIS A 113 -4.72 -16.03 12.18
C HIS A 113 -4.85 -15.20 10.90
N VAL A 114 -5.72 -15.62 9.99
CA VAL A 114 -6.16 -14.80 8.85
C VAL A 114 -6.91 -13.63 9.48
N ALA A 115 -6.28 -12.45 9.47
CA ALA A 115 -6.94 -11.22 9.87
C ALA A 115 -8.23 -11.07 9.05
N PRO A 116 -9.32 -10.54 9.64
CA PRO A 116 -10.53 -10.27 8.89
C PRO A 116 -10.22 -9.38 7.67
N PRO A 117 -10.93 -9.56 6.53
CA PRO A 117 -10.71 -8.75 5.35
C PRO A 117 -10.89 -7.27 5.71
N ARG A 118 -9.84 -6.48 5.45
CA ARG A 118 -9.86 -5.05 5.76
C ARG A 118 -10.86 -4.35 4.86
N PRO A 119 -11.65 -3.40 5.38
CA PRO A 119 -12.54 -2.61 4.55
C PRO A 119 -11.71 -1.74 3.58
N ALA A 120 -12.00 -1.81 2.29
CA ALA A 120 -11.41 -0.89 1.32
C ALA A 120 -12.13 0.47 1.40
N TYR A 121 -11.34 1.53 1.37
CA TYR A 121 -11.81 2.92 1.42
C TYR A 121 -11.63 3.61 0.07
N PHE A 122 -12.53 4.55 -0.20
CA PHE A 122 -12.53 5.36 -1.43
C PHE A 122 -12.77 6.82 -1.08
N LEU A 123 -12.05 7.72 -1.74
CA LEU A 123 -12.34 9.15 -1.79
C LEU A 123 -13.29 9.42 -2.95
N LEU A 124 -14.53 9.76 -2.62
CA LEU A 124 -15.54 10.23 -3.58
C LEU A 124 -15.38 11.73 -3.77
N LYS A 125 -15.20 12.20 -5.01
CA LYS A 125 -15.32 13.63 -5.33
C LYS A 125 -16.78 14.06 -5.16
N LEU A 126 -17.00 15.09 -4.36
CA LEU A 126 -18.31 15.72 -4.21
C LEU A 126 -18.56 16.63 -5.41
N ASP A 127 -19.49 16.22 -6.27
CA ASP A 127 -19.84 16.93 -7.50
C ASP A 127 -21.28 16.58 -7.91
N GLY A 128 -21.87 17.39 -8.80
CA GLY A 128 -23.18 17.16 -9.38
C GLY A 128 -24.28 16.90 -8.33
N PRO A 129 -25.04 15.78 -8.44
CA PRO A 129 -26.09 15.41 -7.48
C PRO A 129 -25.60 15.16 -6.05
N LEU A 130 -24.29 15.00 -5.85
CA LEU A 130 -23.63 14.72 -4.57
C LEU A 130 -22.60 15.81 -4.25
N SER A 131 -22.94 17.07 -4.57
CA SER A 131 -22.04 18.22 -4.37
C SER A 131 -21.77 18.57 -2.91
N ASP A 132 -22.54 18.03 -1.97
CA ASP A 132 -22.38 18.28 -0.54
C ASP A 132 -22.52 17.01 0.32
N VAL A 133 -21.94 17.08 1.52
CA VAL A 133 -21.91 15.96 2.48
C VAL A 133 -23.31 15.62 2.99
N ALA A 134 -24.26 16.57 3.04
CA ALA A 134 -25.61 16.29 3.51
C ALA A 134 -26.38 15.48 2.47
N SER A 135 -26.28 15.84 1.18
CA SER A 135 -26.83 15.07 0.06
C SER A 135 -26.25 13.66 -0.01
N LEU A 136 -24.94 13.52 0.21
CA LEU A 136 -24.30 12.20 0.31
C LEU A 136 -24.86 11.39 1.50
N LYS A 137 -24.95 11.99 2.69
CA LYS A 137 -25.51 11.29 3.87
C LYS A 137 -26.97 10.89 3.69
N ALA A 138 -27.76 11.70 2.98
CA ALA A 138 -29.14 11.36 2.63
C ALA A 138 -29.20 10.15 1.65
N ALA A 139 -28.23 10.06 0.73
CA ALA A 139 -28.17 8.97 -0.24
C ALA A 139 -27.70 7.63 0.37
N ILE A 140 -26.67 7.62 1.23
CA ILE A 140 -26.01 6.37 1.66
C ILE A 140 -26.09 6.07 3.17
N GLY A 141 -26.59 7.01 3.96
CA GLY A 141 -26.71 6.93 5.41
C GLY A 141 -25.48 7.51 6.14
N HIS A 142 -25.73 8.08 7.32
CA HIS A 142 -24.73 8.82 8.10
C HIS A 142 -23.46 8.03 8.46
N GLY A 143 -23.55 6.72 8.66
CA GLY A 143 -22.43 5.89 9.10
C GLY A 143 -21.40 5.54 8.03
N ALA A 144 -21.72 5.77 6.75
CA ALA A 144 -20.83 5.44 5.63
C ALA A 144 -19.85 6.58 5.28
N VAL A 145 -20.06 7.78 5.81
CA VAL A 145 -19.22 8.96 5.60
C VAL A 145 -18.27 9.13 6.78
N THR A 146 -16.97 9.08 6.54
CA THR A 146 -15.97 9.05 7.62
C THR A 146 -15.15 10.33 7.76
N LYS A 147 -14.67 10.92 6.65
CA LYS A 147 -13.83 12.12 6.66
C LYS A 147 -14.00 12.91 5.36
N THR A 148 -13.91 14.24 5.45
CA THR A 148 -13.93 15.15 4.29
C THR A 148 -12.55 15.74 4.08
N PHE A 149 -12.15 15.88 2.83
CA PHE A 149 -10.88 16.45 2.40
C PHE A 149 -11.18 17.58 1.41
N ALA A 150 -10.46 18.69 1.52
CA ALA A 150 -10.53 19.78 0.56
C ALA A 150 -9.23 19.78 -0.24
N GLY A 151 -9.36 19.97 -1.55
CA GLY A 151 -8.27 20.16 -2.48
C GLY A 151 -8.61 21.27 -3.46
N GLN A 152 -7.69 21.51 -4.38
CA GLN A 152 -7.94 22.31 -5.57
C GLN A 152 -7.78 21.38 -6.78
N ASP A 153 -8.34 21.71 -7.93
CA ASP A 153 -7.97 21.10 -9.19
C ASP A 153 -6.92 21.95 -9.91
N ASP A 154 -6.48 21.51 -11.08
CA ASP A 154 -5.46 22.16 -11.91
C ASP A 154 -5.87 23.57 -12.37
N SER A 155 -7.16 23.91 -12.28
CA SER A 155 -7.67 25.25 -12.57
C SER A 155 -7.66 26.17 -11.33
N GLY A 156 -7.17 25.67 -10.19
CA GLY A 156 -7.27 26.33 -8.88
C GLY A 156 -8.68 26.28 -8.29
N SER A 157 -9.62 25.55 -8.90
CA SER A 157 -10.99 25.47 -8.42
C SER A 157 -11.07 24.50 -7.23
N PRO A 158 -11.82 24.84 -6.18
CA PRO A 158 -11.90 24.00 -4.99
C PRO A 158 -12.61 22.67 -5.32
N ALA A 159 -11.96 21.55 -5.02
CA ALA A 159 -12.51 20.22 -5.07
C ALA A 159 -12.69 19.68 -3.65
N THR A 160 -13.83 19.04 -3.37
CA THR A 160 -14.06 18.42 -2.07
C THR A 160 -14.21 16.92 -2.25
N PHE A 161 -13.55 16.15 -1.39
CA PHE A 161 -13.62 14.70 -1.39
C PHE A 161 -14.18 14.20 -0.07
N CYS A 162 -14.87 13.07 -0.12
CA CYS A 162 -15.42 12.41 1.05
C CYS A 162 -14.98 10.95 1.07
N ARG A 163 -14.44 10.49 2.20
CA ARG A 163 -14.05 9.10 2.39
C ARG A 163 -15.25 8.22 2.73
N VAL A 164 -15.46 7.21 1.91
CA VAL A 164 -16.51 6.19 2.04
C VAL A 164 -15.89 4.80 2.05
N ASP A 165 -16.54 3.86 2.72
CA ASP A 165 -16.17 2.44 2.66
C ASP A 165 -16.73 1.79 1.39
N SER A 166 -16.40 0.51 1.18
CA SER A 166 -16.86 -0.25 0.01
C SER A 166 -18.39 -0.33 -0.08
N LEU A 167 -19.07 -0.49 1.06
CA LEU A 167 -20.53 -0.51 1.11
C LEU A 167 -21.14 0.85 0.75
N GLY A 168 -20.52 1.94 1.21
CA GLY A 168 -20.89 3.31 0.87
C GLY A 168 -20.74 3.57 -0.62
N ARG A 169 -19.64 3.13 -1.24
CA ARG A 169 -19.42 3.21 -2.69
C ARG A 169 -20.55 2.53 -3.47
N ASP A 170 -20.90 1.30 -3.11
CA ASP A 170 -21.95 0.54 -3.81
C ASP A 170 -23.31 1.24 -3.69
N LYS A 171 -23.63 1.80 -2.52
CA LYS A 171 -24.84 2.58 -2.32
C LYS A 171 -24.87 3.87 -3.14
N VAL A 172 -23.73 4.56 -3.28
CA VAL A 172 -23.63 5.76 -4.13
C VAL A 172 -23.94 5.41 -5.58
N LEU A 173 -23.36 4.32 -6.10
CA LEU A 173 -23.60 3.87 -7.46
C LEU A 173 -25.07 3.50 -7.67
N ALA A 174 -25.67 2.74 -6.74
CA ALA A 174 -27.09 2.39 -6.80
C ALA A 174 -28.01 3.62 -6.72
N TYR A 175 -27.65 4.64 -5.91
CA TYR A 175 -28.41 5.88 -5.80
C TYR A 175 -28.41 6.68 -7.12
N ILE A 176 -27.24 6.79 -7.76
CA ILE A 176 -27.11 7.52 -9.03
C ILE A 176 -27.85 6.80 -10.16
N ASP A 177 -27.77 5.47 -10.21
CA ASP A 177 -28.51 4.65 -11.16
C ASP A 177 -30.03 4.84 -11.00
N ALA A 178 -30.52 4.84 -9.75
CA ALA A 178 -31.93 5.08 -9.43
C ALA A 178 -32.42 6.49 -9.80
N LEU A 179 -31.54 7.50 -9.81
CA LEU A 179 -31.86 8.86 -10.24
C LEU A 179 -32.01 8.99 -11.77
N GLY A 180 -31.46 8.04 -12.55
CA GLY A 180 -31.51 8.08 -14.01
C GLY A 180 -30.80 9.30 -14.62
N VAL A 181 -29.85 9.89 -13.90
CA VAL A 181 -29.09 11.06 -14.34
C VAL A 181 -27.82 10.63 -15.07
N SER A 182 -27.42 11.38 -16.11
CA SER A 182 -26.14 11.18 -16.80
C SER A 182 -24.97 11.75 -15.99
N PHE A 183 -24.78 11.27 -14.76
CA PHE A 183 -23.70 11.66 -13.88
C PHE A 183 -22.85 10.44 -13.53
N SER A 184 -21.53 10.54 -13.69
CA SER A 184 -20.60 9.48 -13.32
C SER A 184 -19.78 9.91 -12.10
N PRO A 185 -19.95 9.27 -10.94
CA PRO A 185 -19.21 9.62 -9.73
C PRO A 185 -17.73 9.23 -9.86
N VAL A 186 -16.84 10.11 -9.40
CA VAL A 186 -15.40 9.86 -9.39
C VAL A 186 -14.97 9.32 -8.04
N PHE A 187 -14.40 8.11 -8.05
CA PHE A 187 -13.82 7.47 -6.87
C PHE A 187 -12.32 7.30 -7.04
N VAL A 188 -11.56 7.68 -6.02
CA VAL A 188 -10.13 7.39 -5.89
C VAL A 188 -9.96 6.39 -4.76
N ARG A 189 -9.20 5.31 -4.98
CA ARG A 189 -8.93 4.36 -3.89
C ARG A 189 -8.08 5.04 -2.83
N ASP A 190 -8.55 5.02 -1.58
CA ASP A 190 -7.76 5.44 -0.44
C ASP A 190 -6.97 4.24 0.09
N SER A 191 -5.83 3.99 -0.53
CA SER A 191 -4.95 2.88 -0.21
C SER A 191 -3.91 3.28 0.84
N LYS A 192 -4.21 4.15 1.82
CA LYS A 192 -3.24 4.52 2.85
C LYS A 192 -2.90 3.33 3.76
N ALA A 193 -1.62 3.10 4.04
CA ALA A 193 -1.19 2.12 5.05
C ALA A 193 -1.82 2.44 6.41
N GLU A 194 -2.35 1.42 7.08
CA GLU A 194 -3.06 1.62 8.34
C GLU A 194 -2.07 1.81 9.50
N LYS A 195 -2.25 2.88 10.28
CA LYS A 195 -1.58 3.07 11.57
C LYS A 195 -2.63 3.11 12.69
N SER A 196 -2.69 2.04 13.49
CA SER A 196 -3.68 1.86 14.57
C SER A 196 -3.01 1.42 15.87
N LEU A 197 -2.17 2.30 16.42
CA LEU A 197 -1.37 2.05 17.62
C LEU A 197 -2.23 2.19 18.89
N SER A 198 -2.36 1.10 19.65
CA SER A 198 -3.10 1.11 20.91
C SER A 198 -2.38 1.93 21.98
N SER A 199 -3.12 2.72 22.76
CA SER A 199 -2.62 3.39 23.97
C SER A 199 -2.63 2.49 25.21
N PHE A 200 -3.33 1.35 25.16
CA PHE A 200 -3.57 0.44 26.28
C PHE A 200 -2.94 -0.96 26.09
N SER A 201 -2.21 -1.14 24.99
CA SER A 201 -1.47 -2.35 24.66
C SER A 201 -0.25 -1.98 23.81
N ILE A 202 0.73 -2.87 23.75
CA ILE A 202 1.82 -2.77 22.76
C ILE A 202 1.34 -3.00 21.32
N TYR A 203 0.09 -3.41 21.11
CA TYR A 203 -0.48 -3.64 19.78
C TYR A 203 -0.46 -2.40 18.86
N PRO A 204 -0.13 -2.56 17.56
CA PRO A 204 0.59 -3.69 16.96
C PRO A 204 2.10 -3.54 17.20
N THR A 205 2.80 -4.66 17.45
CA THR A 205 4.27 -4.72 17.56
C THR A 205 4.78 -5.85 16.67
N LEU A 206 5.82 -5.58 15.89
CA LEU A 206 6.44 -6.56 15.00
C LEU A 206 6.99 -7.77 15.78
N GLY A 207 6.72 -8.98 15.27
CA GLY A 207 7.22 -10.23 15.83
C GLY A 207 6.58 -10.63 17.16
N ILE A 208 5.54 -9.93 17.61
CA ILE A 208 4.83 -10.23 18.86
C ILE A 208 3.33 -10.28 18.57
N ASP A 209 2.69 -11.40 18.92
CA ASP A 209 1.22 -11.48 18.98
C ASP A 209 0.69 -10.66 20.17
N SER A 210 0.60 -9.36 19.93
CA SER A 210 0.18 -8.33 20.87
C SER A 210 -1.33 -8.32 21.14
N THR A 211 -2.10 -9.22 20.51
CA THR A 211 -3.53 -9.41 20.77
C THR A 211 -3.79 -10.26 22.02
N LEU A 212 -2.79 -11.02 22.48
CA LEU A 212 -2.91 -11.91 23.61
C LEU A 212 -3.03 -11.14 24.95
N PRO A 213 -3.84 -11.64 25.92
CA PRO A 213 -4.15 -10.91 27.16
C PRO A 213 -2.95 -10.47 27.99
N GLN A 214 -1.83 -11.22 27.99
CA GLN A 214 -0.62 -10.88 28.74
C GLN A 214 0.07 -9.60 28.27
N HIS A 215 -0.24 -9.13 27.06
CA HIS A 215 0.29 -7.89 26.50
C HIS A 215 -0.63 -6.68 26.77
N ARG A 216 -1.76 -6.87 27.46
CA ARG A 216 -2.61 -5.77 27.93
C ARG A 216 -1.96 -5.05 29.09
N ILE A 217 -2.05 -3.73 29.07
CA ILE A 217 -1.48 -2.89 30.14
C ILE A 217 -2.40 -2.97 31.36
N GLY A 218 -1.87 -3.52 32.46
CA GLY A 218 -2.53 -3.54 33.77
C GLY A 218 -2.25 -2.29 34.61
N SER A 219 -2.99 -2.11 35.70
CA SER A 219 -2.85 -0.96 36.62
C SER A 219 -1.45 -0.81 37.22
N SER A 220 -0.69 -1.90 37.36
CA SER A 220 0.70 -1.90 37.83
C SER A 220 1.70 -1.24 36.85
N TRP A 221 1.33 -1.03 35.58
CA TRP A 221 2.19 -0.44 34.54
C TRP A 221 2.04 1.08 34.39
N LEU A 222 0.99 1.67 34.98
CA LEU A 222 0.71 3.11 34.97
C LEU A 222 1.60 3.92 35.93
N ASN A 223 2.35 3.26 36.83
CA ASN A 223 3.31 3.90 37.74
C ASN A 223 4.68 4.19 37.09
N GLY A 224 4.71 4.44 35.77
CA GLY A 224 5.83 5.10 35.10
C GLY A 224 6.87 4.21 34.42
N PHE A 225 6.72 2.88 34.35
CA PHE A 225 7.80 2.04 33.83
C PHE A 225 7.69 1.59 32.36
N ARG A 226 6.52 1.51 31.72
CA ARG A 226 6.42 0.98 30.33
C ARG A 226 5.13 1.40 29.58
N LEU A 227 4.97 2.68 29.28
CA LEU A 227 3.97 3.12 28.28
C LEU A 227 4.34 2.55 26.89
N PRO A 228 3.35 2.15 26.06
CA PRO A 228 3.61 1.63 24.73
C PRO A 228 4.02 2.81 23.84
N LEU A 229 5.29 2.83 23.46
CA LEU A 229 5.88 3.85 22.60
C LEU A 229 6.30 3.22 21.27
N PRO A 230 6.19 3.96 20.15
CA PRO A 230 5.63 5.32 20.04
C PRO A 230 4.10 5.38 20.23
N LYS A 231 3.56 6.57 20.54
CA LYS A 231 2.10 6.81 20.54
C LYS A 231 1.59 7.03 19.11
N GLN A 232 0.26 6.96 18.94
CA GLN A 232 -0.41 7.16 17.65
C GLN A 232 -0.02 8.51 16.99
N ASP A 233 0.08 9.56 17.79
CA ASP A 233 0.27 10.96 17.39
C ASP A 233 1.62 11.52 17.87
N GLN A 234 2.58 10.64 18.16
CA GLN A 234 3.90 11.06 18.65
C GLN A 234 4.83 11.42 17.51
N TYR A 235 5.35 12.65 17.54
CA TYR A 235 6.41 13.14 16.67
C TYR A 235 7.44 13.96 17.46
N PRO A 236 8.72 13.98 17.04
CA PRO A 236 9.28 13.17 15.96
C PRO A 236 9.36 11.68 16.35
N VAL A 237 9.39 10.80 15.35
CA VAL A 237 9.40 9.34 15.55
C VAL A 237 10.35 8.65 14.58
N TRP A 238 11.11 7.68 15.09
CA TRP A 238 12.01 6.87 14.26
C TRP A 238 11.21 5.86 13.45
N TYR A 239 11.40 5.87 12.14
CA TYR A 239 10.94 4.83 11.22
C TYR A 239 12.11 4.00 10.72
N PHE A 240 11.95 2.67 10.69
CA PHE A 240 12.89 1.75 10.08
C PHE A 240 12.45 1.33 8.68
N PHE A 241 13.35 1.45 7.71
CA PHE A 241 13.15 1.08 6.32
C PHE A 241 14.16 0.03 5.86
N TYR A 242 13.70 -0.98 5.13
CA TYR A 242 14.55 -2.01 4.54
C TYR A 242 14.49 -2.06 3.00
N GLY A 243 13.51 -1.38 2.40
CA GLY A 243 13.20 -1.42 0.97
C GLY A 243 13.54 -0.13 0.23
N THR A 244 12.67 0.29 -0.69
CA THR A 244 12.86 1.49 -1.52
C THR A 244 12.89 2.78 -0.70
N LEU A 245 12.15 2.85 0.42
CA LEU A 245 12.21 3.98 1.36
C LEU A 245 13.59 4.13 2.04
N ALA A 246 14.48 3.13 1.97
CA ALA A 246 15.85 3.28 2.47
C ALA A 246 16.79 3.96 1.43
N GLN A 247 16.29 4.26 0.23
CA GLN A 247 17.04 4.95 -0.82
C GLN A 247 16.85 6.48 -0.66
N PRO A 248 17.93 7.27 -0.57
CA PRO A 248 17.83 8.73 -0.38
C PRO A 248 16.96 9.43 -1.42
N GLU A 249 17.08 9.06 -2.70
CA GLU A 249 16.35 9.73 -3.78
C GLU A 249 14.84 9.50 -3.74
N VAL A 250 14.43 8.30 -3.32
CA VAL A 250 13.01 7.97 -3.16
C VAL A 250 12.42 8.82 -2.04
N LEU A 251 13.07 8.83 -0.87
CA LEU A 251 12.56 9.54 0.29
C LEU A 251 12.62 11.06 0.11
N LYS A 252 13.70 11.58 -0.48
CA LYS A 252 13.85 13.01 -0.80
C LYS A 252 12.72 13.49 -1.69
N ARG A 253 12.42 12.76 -2.77
CA ARG A 253 11.32 13.08 -3.69
C ARG A 253 9.96 12.96 -3.01
N LEU A 254 9.75 11.89 -2.24
CA LEU A 254 8.47 11.61 -1.59
C LEU A 254 8.13 12.67 -0.53
N LEU A 255 9.11 13.06 0.28
CA LEU A 255 8.94 14.03 1.37
C LEU A 255 9.31 15.46 0.98
N ARG A 256 9.67 15.69 -0.30
CA ARG A 256 10.08 17.00 -0.85
C ARG A 256 11.17 17.68 -0.02
N LEU A 257 12.16 16.89 0.41
CA LEU A 257 13.25 17.42 1.24
C LEU A 257 14.18 18.28 0.40
N ASP A 258 14.53 19.45 0.90
CA ASP A 258 15.55 20.32 0.27
C ASP A 258 16.94 19.67 0.26
N HIS A 259 17.22 18.85 1.27
CA HIS A 259 18.50 18.19 1.50
C HIS A 259 18.36 16.66 1.42
N GLU A 260 19.50 15.95 1.33
CA GLU A 260 19.49 14.50 1.41
C GLU A 260 18.99 14.03 2.79
N PRO A 261 18.13 13.00 2.85
CA PRO A 261 17.62 12.48 4.11
C PRO A 261 18.75 11.91 4.97
N ALA A 262 18.81 12.35 6.23
CA ALA A 262 19.77 11.86 7.20
C ALA A 262 19.35 10.49 7.76
N TYR A 263 19.91 9.41 7.20
CA TYR A 263 19.70 8.05 7.69
C TYR A 263 20.72 7.64 8.76
N ARG A 264 20.29 6.79 9.68
CA ARG A 264 21.17 6.00 10.55
C ARG A 264 21.10 4.53 10.14
N LYS A 265 22.24 3.85 10.01
CA LYS A 265 22.24 2.40 9.78
C LYS A 265 21.63 1.69 10.98
N ALA A 266 20.76 0.73 10.71
CA ALA A 266 20.01 0.07 11.76
C ALA A 266 19.69 -1.38 11.43
N ARG A 267 19.32 -2.11 12.47
CA ARG A 267 18.85 -3.49 12.42
C ARG A 267 17.54 -3.61 13.16
N LEU A 268 16.70 -4.50 12.67
CA LEU A 268 15.41 -4.82 13.24
C LEU A 268 15.32 -6.33 13.51
N PHE A 269 14.69 -6.68 14.64
CA PHE A 269 14.51 -8.05 15.12
C PHE A 269 13.02 -8.41 15.19
N GLY A 270 12.70 -9.69 15.15
CA GLY A 270 11.32 -10.20 15.22
C GLY A 270 10.56 -10.19 13.89
N GLY A 271 11.17 -9.64 12.83
CA GLY A 271 10.65 -9.70 11.46
C GLY A 271 11.50 -10.58 10.55
N VAL A 272 10.90 -11.08 9.48
CA VAL A 272 11.59 -11.79 8.39
C VAL A 272 11.17 -11.21 7.05
N LEU A 273 12.13 -11.07 6.14
CA LEU A 273 11.85 -10.68 4.76
C LEU A 273 11.47 -11.92 3.95
N LYS A 274 10.23 -11.97 3.47
CA LYS A 274 9.75 -12.97 2.50
C LYS A 274 9.73 -12.39 1.09
N THR A 275 9.79 -13.26 0.09
CA THR A 275 9.66 -12.85 -1.31
C THR A 275 8.17 -12.80 -1.67
N TRP A 276 7.75 -11.72 -2.33
CA TRP A 276 6.39 -11.49 -2.82
C TRP A 276 6.46 -11.12 -4.31
N GLY A 277 5.53 -11.60 -5.14
CA GLY A 277 5.53 -11.36 -6.59
C GLY A 277 6.81 -11.85 -7.29
N GLY A 278 7.45 -12.89 -6.75
CA GLY A 278 8.70 -13.48 -7.25
C GLY A 278 9.97 -12.63 -7.09
N LYS A 279 9.86 -11.33 -6.79
CA LYS A 279 11.02 -10.41 -6.73
C LYS A 279 11.02 -9.39 -5.60
N TYR A 280 9.87 -9.06 -5.02
CA TYR A 280 9.75 -8.03 -3.99
C TYR A 280 10.01 -8.60 -2.59
N LYS A 281 10.57 -7.79 -1.70
CA LYS A 281 10.79 -8.16 -0.30
C LYS A 281 9.66 -7.59 0.56
N ALA A 282 8.98 -8.46 1.29
CA ALA A 282 7.91 -8.12 2.21
C ALA A 282 8.33 -8.47 3.64
N LEU A 283 8.33 -7.49 4.53
CA LEU A 283 8.59 -7.70 5.96
C LEU A 283 7.34 -8.25 6.63
N VAL A 284 7.44 -9.46 7.16
CA VAL A 284 6.38 -10.10 7.94
C VAL A 284 6.89 -10.50 9.33
N ASP A 285 5.99 -10.85 10.23
CA ASP A 285 6.39 -11.40 11.54
C ASP A 285 7.24 -12.67 11.35
N GLY A 286 8.35 -12.73 12.08
CA GLY A 286 9.15 -13.94 12.20
C GLY A 286 8.42 -14.98 13.05
N ALA A 287 8.59 -16.26 12.73
CA ALA A 287 8.10 -17.33 13.59
C ALA A 287 8.95 -17.44 14.85
N ASP A 288 8.31 -17.62 16.02
CA ASP A 288 8.96 -17.78 17.32
C ASP A 288 10.07 -18.86 17.33
N ASP A 289 9.89 -19.92 16.53
CA ASP A 289 10.81 -21.07 16.48
C ASP A 289 12.13 -20.77 15.73
N ALA A 290 12.12 -19.79 14.81
CA ALA A 290 13.32 -19.42 14.04
C ALA A 290 14.34 -18.64 14.88
N VAL A 291 13.91 -18.02 15.98
CA VAL A 291 14.78 -17.28 16.91
C VAL A 291 15.65 -18.23 17.75
N ARG A 292 15.30 -19.52 17.85
CA ARG A 292 15.96 -20.47 18.77
C ARG A 292 16.80 -21.57 18.13
N LEU A 293 16.72 -21.81 16.82
CA LEU A 293 17.48 -22.88 16.15
C LEU A 293 18.00 -22.48 14.75
N SER A 294 19.01 -21.60 14.68
CA SER A 294 19.90 -21.58 13.49
C SER A 294 21.28 -21.04 13.84
N THR A 295 22.25 -21.94 13.86
CA THR A 295 23.66 -21.72 14.24
C THR A 295 24.55 -21.22 13.09
N SER A 296 24.01 -20.58 12.04
CA SER A 296 24.88 -20.08 10.94
C SER A 296 24.51 -18.75 10.27
N ALA A 297 23.44 -18.09 10.69
CA ALA A 297 23.19 -16.64 10.54
C ALA A 297 21.98 -16.34 11.44
N PRO A 298 21.93 -15.23 12.20
CA PRO A 298 20.81 -14.98 13.09
C PRO A 298 19.53 -14.81 12.24
N ALA A 299 18.76 -15.89 12.12
CA ALA A 299 17.48 -15.88 11.44
C ALA A 299 16.57 -14.87 12.16
N GLY A 300 16.10 -13.86 11.42
CA GLY A 300 15.24 -12.82 11.98
C GLY A 300 15.91 -11.47 12.26
N VAL A 301 17.11 -11.21 11.71
CA VAL A 301 17.68 -9.85 11.66
C VAL A 301 17.49 -9.24 10.28
N VAL A 302 16.80 -8.11 10.23
CA VAL A 302 16.60 -7.31 9.01
C VAL A 302 17.51 -6.09 9.09
N LYS A 303 18.41 -5.94 8.12
CA LYS A 303 19.27 -4.75 7.99
C LYS A 303 18.55 -3.68 7.19
N GLY A 304 18.74 -2.42 7.57
CA GLY A 304 18.09 -1.30 6.93
C GLY A 304 18.65 0.04 7.39
N SER A 305 17.83 1.06 7.24
CA SER A 305 18.12 2.44 7.62
C SER A 305 16.98 2.97 8.48
N ALA A 306 17.31 3.73 9.51
CA ALA A 306 16.35 4.46 10.31
C ALA A 306 16.33 5.93 9.91
N PHE A 307 15.14 6.51 9.83
CA PHE A 307 14.90 7.91 9.50
C PHE A 307 14.00 8.54 10.57
N LEU A 308 14.28 9.79 10.94
CA LEU A 308 13.50 10.51 11.96
C LEU A 308 12.41 11.33 11.27
N VAL A 309 11.19 10.79 11.28
CA VAL A 309 10.00 11.45 10.75
C VAL A 309 9.60 12.58 11.70
N GLN A 310 9.45 13.79 11.17
CA GLN A 310 9.30 15.01 11.97
C GLN A 310 7.85 15.32 12.35
N ASP A 311 6.90 14.95 11.50
CA ASP A 311 5.50 15.36 11.61
C ASP A 311 4.54 14.37 10.91
N GLU A 312 3.24 14.63 11.06
CA GLU A 312 2.16 13.82 10.49
C GLU A 312 2.12 13.88 8.96
N GLU A 313 2.51 14.99 8.34
CA GLU A 313 2.49 15.13 6.88
C GLU A 313 3.52 14.22 6.22
N GLN A 314 4.73 14.18 6.78
CA GLN A 314 5.76 13.22 6.35
C GLN A 314 5.30 11.78 6.54
N GLU A 315 4.71 11.46 7.70
CA GLU A 315 4.21 10.11 7.96
C GLU A 315 3.09 9.70 6.99
N ASP A 316 2.17 10.63 6.69
CA ASP A 316 1.07 10.40 5.76
C ASP A 316 1.60 10.07 4.37
N ALA A 317 2.59 10.83 3.87
CA ALA A 317 3.24 10.56 2.59
C ALA A 317 3.88 9.15 2.55
N LEU A 318 4.55 8.73 3.64
CA LEU A 318 5.10 7.38 3.76
C LEU A 318 4.01 6.31 3.74
N CYS A 319 2.91 6.53 4.46
CA CYS A 319 1.80 5.59 4.52
C CYS A 319 1.10 5.45 3.16
N TYR A 320 0.97 6.52 2.38
CA TYR A 320 0.43 6.43 1.02
C TYR A 320 1.37 5.71 0.06
N TYR A 321 2.69 5.90 0.21
CA TYR A 321 3.68 5.23 -0.62
C TYR A 321 3.68 3.70 -0.41
N GLU A 322 3.61 3.23 0.84
CA GLU A 322 3.63 1.80 1.17
C GLU A 322 2.29 1.11 0.85
N THR A 323 1.21 1.86 0.92
CA THR A 323 -0.17 1.43 0.62
C THR A 323 -0.83 0.53 1.66
N ASP A 324 -2.11 0.20 1.45
CA ASP A 324 -2.93 -0.73 2.25
C ASP A 324 -2.43 -2.18 2.21
N CYS A 325 -1.40 -2.48 1.41
CA CYS A 325 -0.63 -3.72 1.47
C CYS A 325 0.23 -3.83 2.75
N TYR A 326 0.41 -2.72 3.48
CA TYR A 326 1.18 -2.65 4.70
C TYR A 326 0.37 -2.03 5.85
N GLU A 327 0.85 -2.26 7.06
CA GLU A 327 0.41 -1.53 8.25
C GLU A 327 1.64 -1.01 9.01
N VAL A 328 1.44 0.07 9.77
CA VAL A 328 2.46 0.63 10.67
C VAL A 328 2.42 -0.10 12.00
N VAL A 329 3.56 -0.66 12.40
CA VAL A 329 3.72 -1.40 13.66
C VAL A 329 4.87 -0.84 14.50
N ARG A 330 4.79 -1.03 15.82
CA ARG A 330 5.91 -0.72 16.73
C ARG A 330 7.04 -1.72 16.55
N CYS A 331 8.26 -1.25 16.71
CA CYS A 331 9.45 -2.08 16.73
C CYS A 331 10.57 -1.45 17.58
N ASP A 332 11.54 -2.27 17.93
CA ASP A 332 12.81 -1.82 18.52
C ASP A 332 13.84 -1.70 17.40
N VAL A 333 14.29 -0.48 17.16
CA VAL A 333 15.26 -0.15 16.11
C VAL A 333 16.64 -0.10 16.73
N HIS A 334 17.49 -1.05 16.34
CA HIS A 334 18.85 -1.15 16.86
C HIS A 334 19.78 -0.39 15.91
N MET A 335 20.16 0.82 16.28
CA MET A 335 21.09 1.64 15.52
C MET A 335 22.47 1.01 15.57
N ASP A 336 23.15 1.00 14.44
CA ASP A 336 24.58 0.70 14.39
C ASP A 336 25.32 1.86 15.09
N GLY A 337 26.28 1.52 15.95
CA GLY A 337 27.14 2.52 16.58
C GLY A 337 28.11 3.10 15.55
N ASP A 338 28.54 4.34 15.74
CA ASP A 338 29.64 4.90 14.95
C ASP A 338 30.91 4.07 15.20
N GLU A 339 31.65 3.72 14.13
CA GLU A 339 32.82 2.83 14.17
C GLU A 339 33.90 3.27 15.18
N GLU A 340 33.91 4.54 15.61
CA GLU A 340 34.83 5.07 16.62
C GLU A 340 34.50 4.68 18.07
N ASN A 341 33.25 4.27 18.36
CA ASN A 341 32.78 3.95 19.73
C ASN A 341 32.73 2.43 20.04
N GLU A 342 33.14 1.56 19.12
CA GLU A 342 33.10 0.10 19.30
C GLU A 342 33.98 -0.41 20.47
N LYS A 343 34.90 0.40 20.99
CA LYS A 343 35.87 -0.05 22.00
C LYS A 343 35.42 0.09 23.45
N ASP A 344 34.42 0.90 23.77
CA ASP A 344 34.08 1.20 25.18
C ASP A 344 32.64 0.86 25.63
N ASN A 345 31.72 0.50 24.73
CA ASN A 345 30.43 -0.09 25.09
C ASN A 345 29.86 -0.89 23.91
N GLY A 346 30.03 -2.21 23.91
CA GLY A 346 29.59 -3.13 22.85
C GLY A 346 28.07 -3.30 22.69
N GLY A 347 27.28 -2.23 22.82
CA GLY A 347 25.84 -2.24 22.59
C GLY A 347 25.41 -0.99 21.82
N GLY A 348 25.04 -1.16 20.55
CA GLY A 348 24.43 -0.09 19.75
C GLY A 348 23.15 0.45 20.41
N GLU A 349 22.82 1.71 20.14
CA GLU A 349 21.64 2.39 20.69
C GLU A 349 20.35 1.70 20.20
N VAL A 350 19.46 1.35 21.13
CA VAL A 350 18.12 0.81 20.81
C VAL A 350 17.09 1.89 21.05
N VAL A 351 16.36 2.27 20.01
CA VAL A 351 15.28 3.27 20.09
C VAL A 351 13.92 2.64 19.77
N LYS A 352 12.87 3.16 20.41
CA LYS A 352 11.49 2.79 20.07
C LYS A 352 11.11 3.49 18.76
N GLY A 353 10.64 2.71 17.79
CA GLY A 353 10.30 3.21 16.47
C GLY A 353 9.11 2.49 15.86
N LEU A 354 8.88 2.81 14.59
CA LEU A 354 7.84 2.26 13.75
C LEU A 354 8.45 1.64 12.49
N THR A 355 7.72 0.72 11.87
CA THR A 355 8.06 0.18 10.55
C THR A 355 6.80 -0.28 9.82
N PHE A 356 6.93 -0.57 8.54
CA PHE A 356 5.85 -1.10 7.71
C PHE A 356 5.92 -2.63 7.67
N ARG A 357 4.90 -3.28 8.22
CA ARG A 357 4.70 -4.73 8.14
C ARG A 357 3.74 -5.04 7.00
N PHE A 358 4.12 -5.99 6.13
CA PHE A 358 3.29 -6.46 5.04
C PHE A 358 2.13 -7.31 5.57
N VAL A 359 0.94 -7.05 5.03
CA VAL A 359 -0.32 -7.66 5.49
C VAL A 359 -1.13 -8.29 4.35
N GLY A 360 -0.62 -8.19 3.13
CA GLY A 360 -1.21 -8.82 1.95
C GLY A 360 -0.99 -10.34 1.92
N GLU A 361 -1.57 -10.98 0.91
CA GLU A 361 -1.30 -12.39 0.64
C GLU A 361 0.11 -12.55 0.03
N LEU A 362 0.91 -13.42 0.66
CA LEU A 362 2.19 -13.83 0.11
C LEU A 362 1.97 -14.91 -0.94
N ASP A 363 2.61 -14.77 -2.09
CA ASP A 363 2.72 -15.87 -3.06
C ASP A 363 3.57 -16.97 -2.40
N CYS A 364 2.94 -18.10 -2.08
CA CYS A 364 3.61 -19.26 -1.49
C CYS A 364 4.02 -20.30 -2.54
#